data_AF-A0A813EMW7-F1
#
_entry.id   AF-A0A813EMW7-F1
#
_cell.length_a   1.000
_cell.length_b   1.000
_cell.length_c   1.000
_cell.angle_alpha   90.00
_cell.angle_beta   90.00
_cell.angle_gamma   90.00
#
_symmetry.space_group_name_H-M   'P 1'
#
loop_
_entity.id
_entity.type
_entity.pdbx_description
1 polymer ?
#
loop_
_entity_poly.entity_id
_entity_poly.type
_entity_poly.pdbx_seq_one_letter_code
_entity_poly.pdbx_strand_id
1 'polypeptide(L)'
;ATAALDAAADARVQAVLEERFCSRGVTVMQVAHRLASVARCSRIAVLADGALAEIGTPAELLVREPSSGPACGQGQLRDMVARLGDQEAAEFREVGCCQEQQRQQQLQVSKESLFWHL
;
A
#
# COMPACT_ATOMS: atom_id res chain seq x y z
N ALA A 1 -7.47 13.42 7.54
CA ALA A 1 -6.42 14.44 7.72
C ALA A 1 -5.74 14.19 9.06
N THR A 2 -4.50 13.71 9.06
CA THR A 2 -3.63 13.48 10.23
C THR A 2 -2.32 14.24 10.05
N ALA A 3 -2.42 15.58 9.95
CA ALA A 3 -1.28 16.42 9.59
C ALA A 3 -0.24 16.62 10.73
N ALA A 4 -0.44 15.99 11.90
CA ALA A 4 0.42 16.15 13.07
C ALA A 4 0.65 14.85 13.86
N LEU A 5 0.52 13.67 13.22
CA LEU A 5 0.90 12.42 13.87
C LEU A 5 2.37 12.09 13.59
N ASP A 6 3.12 11.81 14.65
CA ASP A 6 4.42 11.15 14.54
C ASP A 6 4.28 9.77 13.88
N ALA A 7 5.39 9.20 13.38
CA ALA A 7 5.36 7.92 12.66
C ALA A 7 4.82 6.75 13.52
N ALA A 8 5.05 6.79 14.84
CA ALA A 8 4.58 5.75 15.75
C ALA A 8 3.06 5.83 15.97
N ALA A 9 2.53 7.04 16.09
CA ALA A 9 1.10 7.30 16.17
C ALA A 9 0.41 6.88 14.86
N ASP A 10 1.00 7.18 13.69
CA ASP A 10 0.42 6.81 12.39
C ASP A 10 0.37 5.28 12.26
N ALA A 11 1.45 4.57 12.64
CA ALA A 11 1.47 3.11 12.69
C ALA A 11 0.40 2.53 13.63
N ARG A 12 0.18 3.16 14.80
CA ARG A 12 -0.85 2.74 15.75
C ARG A 12 -2.26 2.93 15.20
N VAL A 13 -2.51 4.06 14.53
CA VAL A 13 -3.81 4.31 13.87
C VAL A 13 -4.05 3.26 12.78
N GLN A 14 -3.05 2.97 11.96
CA GLN A 14 -3.16 1.96 10.90
C GLN A 14 -3.45 0.57 11.47
N ALA A 15 -2.76 0.16 12.55
CA ALA A 15 -3.03 -1.12 13.21
C ALA A 15 -4.48 -1.22 13.73
N VAL A 16 -4.99 -0.14 14.33
CA VAL A 16 -6.39 -0.08 14.77
C VAL A 16 -7.35 -0.15 13.59
N LEU A 17 -7.04 0.53 12.48
CA LEU A 17 -7.88 0.49 11.28
C LEU A 17 -7.92 -0.94 10.68
N GLU A 18 -6.78 -1.60 10.60
CA GLU A 18 -6.67 -2.97 10.10
C GLU A 18 -7.43 -3.97 10.99
N GLU A 19 -7.19 -3.92 12.31
CA GLU A 19 -7.82 -4.82 13.27
C GLU A 19 -9.34 -4.62 13.31
N ARG A 20 -9.82 -3.38 13.25
CA ARG A 20 -11.25 -3.08 13.45
C ARG A 20 -12.08 -3.15 12.18
N PHE A 21 -11.52 -2.77 11.04
CA PHE A 21 -12.29 -2.62 9.79
C PHE A 21 -11.89 -3.65 8.75
N CYS A 22 -10.59 -3.75 8.42
CA CYS A 22 -10.13 -4.63 7.35
C CYS A 22 -10.39 -6.11 7.68
N SER A 23 -10.17 -6.53 8.93
CA SER A 23 -10.45 -7.90 9.41
C SER A 23 -11.93 -8.30 9.29
N ARG A 24 -12.84 -7.32 9.20
CA ARG A 24 -14.29 -7.50 9.11
C ARG A 24 -14.85 -7.34 7.70
N GLY A 25 -13.98 -7.21 6.70
CA GLY A 25 -14.38 -7.02 5.29
C GLY A 25 -14.83 -5.60 4.94
N VAL A 26 -14.53 -4.61 5.79
CA VAL A 26 -14.82 -3.20 5.51
C VAL A 26 -13.76 -2.62 4.60
N THR A 27 -14.17 -1.91 3.55
CA THR A 27 -13.24 -1.21 2.63
C THR A 27 -12.80 0.11 3.23
N VAL A 28 -11.48 0.31 3.34
CA VAL A 28 -10.86 1.56 3.83
C VAL A 28 -10.14 2.24 2.67
N MET A 29 -10.46 3.51 2.43
CA MET A 29 -9.79 4.34 1.41
C MET A 29 -9.01 5.46 2.10
N GLN A 30 -7.70 5.52 1.89
CA GLN A 30 -6.83 6.56 2.43
C GLN A 30 -6.29 7.45 1.31
N VAL A 31 -6.41 8.76 1.52
CA VAL A 31 -5.70 9.78 0.71
C VAL A 31 -4.57 10.32 1.58
N ALA A 32 -3.33 10.13 1.13
CA ALA A 32 -2.15 10.51 1.88
C ALA A 32 -1.14 11.28 1.01
N HIS A 33 -0.42 12.20 1.66
CA HIS A 33 0.71 12.94 1.06
C HIS A 33 2.07 12.36 1.48
N ARG A 34 2.08 11.41 2.42
CA ARG A 34 3.27 10.73 2.90
C ARG A 34 3.30 9.33 2.32
N LEU A 35 4.30 9.03 1.51
CA LEU A 35 4.45 7.70 0.90
C LEU A 35 4.55 6.59 1.95
N ALA A 36 5.17 6.85 3.12
CA ALA A 36 5.21 5.90 4.23
C ALA A 36 3.82 5.43 4.70
N SER A 37 2.81 6.32 4.69
CA SER A 37 1.43 5.96 5.04
C SER A 37 0.79 5.10 3.95
N VAL A 38 1.10 5.40 2.68
CA VAL A 38 0.57 4.68 1.50
C VAL A 38 1.24 3.30 1.31
N ALA A 39 2.47 3.10 1.81
CA ALA A 39 3.21 1.85 1.73
C ALA A 39 2.46 0.66 2.34
N ARG A 40 1.62 0.91 3.35
CA ARG A 40 0.82 -0.10 4.06
C ARG A 40 -0.49 -0.45 3.35
N CYS A 41 -0.86 0.29 2.30
CA CYS A 41 -2.11 0.05 1.60
C CYS A 41 -2.04 -1.23 0.76
N SER A 42 -3.14 -1.99 0.75
CA SER A 42 -3.23 -3.21 -0.06
C SER A 42 -3.19 -2.93 -1.57
N ARG A 43 -3.67 -1.74 -1.97
CA ARG A 43 -3.62 -1.23 -3.34
C ARG A 43 -3.37 0.27 -3.29
N ILE A 44 -2.56 0.74 -4.23
CA ILE A 44 -2.25 2.16 -4.42
C ILE A 44 -2.85 2.58 -5.76
N ALA A 45 -3.55 3.71 -5.75
CA ALA A 45 -4.00 4.40 -6.96
C ALA A 45 -3.25 5.73 -7.07
N VAL A 46 -2.51 5.92 -8.15
CA VAL A 46 -1.79 7.16 -8.45
C VAL A 46 -2.65 8.01 -9.36
N LEU A 47 -2.94 9.24 -8.92
CA LEU A 47 -3.66 10.24 -9.71
C LEU A 47 -2.66 11.25 -10.27
N ALA A 48 -2.73 11.51 -11.57
CA ALA A 48 -1.98 12.55 -12.25
C ALA A 48 -2.90 13.32 -13.20
N ASP A 49 -2.80 14.65 -13.20
CA ASP A 49 -3.58 15.53 -14.08
C ASP A 49 -5.11 15.28 -14.02
N GLY A 50 -5.61 14.90 -12.84
CA GLY A 50 -7.03 14.61 -12.63
C GLY A 50 -7.50 13.25 -13.15
N ALA A 51 -6.59 12.41 -13.67
CA ALA A 51 -6.87 11.07 -14.16
C ALA A 51 -6.17 9.99 -13.33
N LEU A 52 -6.71 8.76 -13.37
CA LEU A 52 -6.06 7.58 -12.80
C LEU A 52 -4.88 7.17 -13.69
N ALA A 53 -3.66 7.45 -13.23
CA ALA A 53 -2.45 7.12 -13.95
C ALA A 53 -2.05 5.65 -13.76
N GLU A 54 -2.12 5.16 -12.51
CA GLU A 54 -1.66 3.82 -12.15
C GLU A 54 -2.49 3.24 -11.00
N ILE A 55 -2.68 1.92 -11.00
CA ILE A 55 -3.29 1.19 -9.89
C ILE A 55 -2.68 -0.20 -9.77
N GLY A 56 -2.33 -0.61 -8.55
CA GLY A 56 -1.70 -1.91 -8.31
C GLY A 56 -1.30 -2.08 -6.85
N THR A 57 -0.65 -3.20 -6.54
CA THR A 57 0.00 -3.37 -5.23
C THR A 57 1.26 -2.51 -5.15
N PRO A 58 1.74 -2.15 -3.94
CA PRO A 58 3.00 -1.41 -3.80
C PRO A 58 4.16 -2.11 -4.51
N ALA A 59 4.26 -3.44 -4.40
CA ALA A 59 5.31 -4.22 -5.05
C ALA A 59 5.22 -4.18 -6.59
N GLU A 60 4.01 -4.33 -7.16
CA GLU A 60 3.81 -4.27 -8.61
C GLU A 60 4.19 -2.91 -9.19
N LEU A 61 3.78 -1.83 -8.52
CA LEU A 61 4.01 -0.46 -8.99
C LEU A 61 5.47 -0.01 -8.85
N LEU A 62 6.24 -0.62 -7.94
CA LEU A 62 7.68 -0.36 -7.82
C LEU A 62 8.52 -1.05 -8.90
N VAL A 63 8.06 -2.19 -9.41
CA VAL A 63 8.78 -3.00 -10.41
C VAL A 63 8.37 -2.63 -11.84
N ARG A 64 7.27 -1.90 -12.03
CA ARG A 64 6.87 -1.43 -13.36
C ARG A 64 7.94 -0.52 -13.96
N GLU A 65 8.47 -0.94 -15.10
CA GLU A 65 9.26 -0.08 -15.97
C GLU A 65 8.33 0.91 -16.69
N PRO A 66 8.80 2.15 -16.95
CA PRO A 66 8.07 3.10 -17.79
C PRO A 66 7.95 2.50 -19.19
N SER A 67 6.79 1.95 -19.50
CA SER A 67 6.52 1.47 -20.85
C SER A 67 6.29 2.68 -21.76
N SER A 68 6.93 2.71 -22.92
CA SER A 68 6.86 3.81 -23.89
C SER A 68 5.51 3.90 -24.64
N GLY A 69 4.46 3.29 -24.10
CA GLY A 69 3.12 3.24 -24.69
C GLY A 69 2.14 4.24 -24.06
N PRO A 70 1.15 4.76 -24.82
CA PRO A 70 0.25 5.84 -24.38
C PRO A 70 -0.83 5.40 -23.37
N ALA A 71 -0.78 4.19 -22.82
CA ALA A 71 -1.78 3.72 -21.86
C ALA A 71 -1.12 2.78 -20.84
N CYS A 72 -1.24 3.14 -19.56
CA CYS A 72 -0.85 2.40 -18.35
C CYS A 72 0.65 2.38 -17.99
N GLY A 73 1.01 3.22 -17.00
CA GLY A 73 2.18 3.02 -16.14
C GLY A 73 3.43 3.76 -16.59
N GLN A 74 3.57 5.03 -16.18
CA GLN A 74 4.82 5.79 -16.36
C GLN A 74 5.83 5.51 -15.24
N GLY A 75 5.58 4.56 -14.35
CA GLY A 75 6.43 4.33 -13.19
C GLY A 75 6.36 5.50 -12.20
N GLN A 76 5.25 6.24 -12.16
CA GLN A 76 5.15 7.46 -11.37
C GLN A 76 5.33 7.19 -9.88
N LEU A 77 4.81 6.08 -9.36
CA LEU A 77 5.06 5.70 -7.97
C LEU A 77 6.55 5.43 -7.74
N ARG A 78 7.19 4.69 -8.65
CA ARG A 78 8.63 4.39 -8.59
C ARG A 78 9.46 5.67 -8.59
N ASP A 79 9.12 6.62 -9.47
CA ASP A 79 9.81 7.91 -9.58
C ASP A 79 9.56 8.79 -8.34
N MET A 80 8.34 8.81 -7.80
CA MET A 80 8.05 9.51 -6.54
C MET A 80 8.87 8.92 -5.38
N VAL A 81 8.98 7.59 -5.29
CA VAL A 81 9.78 6.91 -4.25
C VAL A 81 11.28 7.16 -4.44
N ALA A 82 11.78 7.17 -5.68
CA ALA A 82 13.18 7.48 -5.97
C ALA A 82 13.59 8.91 -5.56
N ARG A 83 12.63 9.85 -5.48
CA ARG A 83 12.87 11.24 -5.07
C ARG A 83 12.95 11.45 -3.55
N LEU A 84 12.52 10.48 -2.75
CA LEU A 84 12.55 10.56 -1.29
C LEU A 84 13.95 10.32 -0.68
N GLY A 85 14.90 9.85 -1.48
CA GLY A 85 16.22 9.43 -1.01
C GLY A 85 16.24 7.97 -0.52
N ASP A 86 17.45 7.42 -0.37
CA ASP A 86 17.65 5.97 -0.22
C ASP A 86 17.02 5.38 1.06
N GLN A 87 17.03 6.12 2.18
CA GLN A 87 16.47 5.67 3.46
C GLN A 87 14.94 5.56 3.41
N GLU A 88 14.24 6.61 2.97
CA GLU A 88 12.78 6.61 2.91
C GLU A 88 12.25 5.63 1.84
N ALA A 89 12.99 5.47 0.73
CA ALA A 89 12.68 4.46 -0.27
C ALA A 89 12.90 3.02 0.22
N ALA A 90 13.88 2.80 1.10
CA ALA A 90 14.09 1.50 1.76
C ALA A 90 12.96 1.22 2.76
N GLU A 91 12.58 2.21 3.57
CA GLU A 91 11.47 2.10 4.53
C GLU A 91 10.15 1.80 3.81
N PHE A 92 9.85 2.49 2.71
CA PHE A 92 8.66 2.21 1.89
C PHE A 92 8.62 0.75 1.41
N ARG A 93 9.76 0.22 0.94
CA ARG A 93 9.89 -1.16 0.46
C ARG A 93 9.74 -2.18 1.58
N GLU A 94 10.35 -1.91 2.72
CA GLU A 94 10.30 -2.78 3.90
C GLU A 94 8.87 -2.87 4.45
N VAL A 95 8.23 -1.73 4.66
CA VAL A 95 6.85 -1.64 5.15
C VAL A 95 5.88 -2.32 4.19
N GLY A 96 5.99 -2.08 2.88
CA GLY A 96 5.14 -2.71 1.89
C GLY A 96 5.30 -4.23 1.83
N CYS A 97 6.53 -4.74 1.97
CA CYS A 97 6.81 -6.18 1.98
C CYS A 97 6.21 -6.89 3.20
N CYS A 98 6.45 -6.35 4.40
CA CYS A 98 5.94 -6.91 5.65
C CYS A 98 4.40 -6.98 5.65
N GLN A 99 3.75 -5.93 5.14
CA GLN A 99 2.29 -5.86 5.09
C GLN A 99 1.68 -6.90 4.14
N GLU A 100 2.29 -7.09 2.96
CA GLU A 100 1.82 -8.08 1.98
C GLU A 100 1.96 -9.51 2.54
N GLN A 101 3.04 -9.82 3.25
CA GLN A 101 3.25 -11.12 3.88
C GLN A 101 2.19 -11.42 4.95
N GLN A 102 1.92 -10.46 5.85
CA GLN A 102 0.90 -10.62 6.88
C GLN A 102 -0.49 -10.87 6.29
N ARG A 103 -0.82 -10.17 5.19
CA ARG A 103 -2.09 -10.35 4.48
C ARG A 103 -2.19 -11.72 3.82
N GLN A 104 -1.12 -12.22 3.19
CA GLN A 104 -1.10 -13.57 2.62
C GLN A 104 -1.26 -14.64 3.69
N GLN A 105 -0.62 -14.46 4.86
CA GLN A 105 -0.77 -15.37 5.99
C GLN A 105 -2.21 -15.39 6.53
N GLN A 106 -2.85 -14.22 6.68
CA GLN A 106 -4.26 -14.15 7.10
C GLN A 106 -5.21 -14.81 6.10
N LEU A 107 -5.01 -14.57 4.79
CA LEU A 107 -5.82 -15.20 3.75
C LEU A 107 -5.63 -16.72 3.73
N GLN A 108 -4.42 -17.21 3.98
CA GLN A 108 -4.15 -18.64 4.09
C GLN A 108 -4.86 -19.27 5.30
N VAL A 109 -4.76 -18.65 6.49
CA VAL A 109 -5.48 -19.11 7.69
C VAL A 109 -6.99 -19.09 7.49
N SER A 110 -7.53 -18.07 6.82
CA SER A 110 -8.96 -17.99 6.50
C SER A 110 -9.42 -19.10 5.55
N LYS A 111 -8.61 -19.44 4.53
CA LYS A 111 -8.88 -20.56 3.62
C LYS A 111 -8.83 -21.90 4.33
N GLU A 112 -7.83 -22.12 5.19
CA GLU A 112 -7.70 -23.35 5.98
C GLU A 112 -8.82 -23.48 7.02
N SER A 113 -9.24 -22.38 7.66
CA SER A 113 -10.39 -22.38 8.57
C SER A 113 -11.70 -22.72 7.88
N LEU A 114 -11.93 -22.24 6.65
CA LEU A 114 -13.09 -22.64 5.85
C LEU A 114 -13.02 -24.11 5.42
N PHE A 115 -11.81 -24.63 5.16
CA PHE A 115 -11.59 -26.03 4.80
C PHE A 115 -11.91 -26.99 5.96
N TRP A 116 -11.64 -26.63 7.22
CA TRP A 116 -11.99 -27.45 8.39
C TRP A 116 -13.50 -27.47 8.75
N HIS A 117 -14.30 -26.62 8.12
CA HIS A 117 -15.76 -26.54 8.34
C HIS A 117 -16.59 -27.17 7.21
N LEU A 118 -15.94 -27.81 6.23
CA LEU A 118 -16.52 -28.59 5.12
C LEU A 118 -16.21 -30.08 5.32
#